data_AF-A0A1W1VFG5-F1
#
_entry.id   AF-A0A1W1VFG5-F1
#
_cell.length_a   1.000
_cell.length_b   1.000
_cell.length_c   1.000
_cell.angle_alpha   90.00
_cell.angle_beta   90.00
_cell.angle_gamma   90.00
#
_symmetry.space_group_name_H-M   'P 1'
#
loop_
_entity.id
_entity.type
_entity.pdbx_description
1 polymer ?
#
loop_
_entity_poly.entity_id
_entity_poly.type
_entity_poly.pdbx_seq_one_letter_code
_entity_poly.pdbx_strand_id
1 'polypeptide(L)'
;MEVFSKPPQKVRAMLTEPDHATAMFAQGQAPVPHPDLGAPVQKARDVWTGGPVPRVPTPAAPHLLVDEVAEARAMQGLHPYQVALAVGRLVRTLYTTRGWWEVKPWHWLRDLAARELQVARHLETAFRAGDAGQRQAALKALARTLLDVLKCGENASLPGATL
;
A
#
# COMPACT_ATOMS: atom_id res chain seq x y z
N MET A 1 -9.10 -8.65 -24.61
CA MET A 1 -7.74 -9.20 -24.51
C MET A 1 -6.78 -8.07 -24.82
N GLU A 2 -5.91 -7.71 -23.89
CA GLU A 2 -4.88 -6.69 -24.12
C GLU A 2 -3.55 -7.39 -24.40
N VAL A 3 -2.85 -6.95 -25.44
CA VAL A 3 -1.54 -7.50 -25.83
C VAL A 3 -0.54 -6.35 -25.80
N PHE A 4 0.52 -6.51 -25.02
CA PHE A 4 1.61 -5.54 -24.94
C PHE A 4 2.83 -6.07 -25.68
N SER A 5 3.23 -5.40 -26.76
CA SER A 5 4.49 -5.68 -27.44
C SER A 5 5.57 -4.75 -26.91
N LYS A 6 6.65 -5.30 -26.33
CA LYS A 6 7.79 -4.54 -25.83
C LYS A 6 9.11 -5.18 -26.27
N PRO A 7 10.11 -4.38 -26.68
CA PRO A 7 11.42 -4.93 -27.02
C PRO A 7 12.11 -5.51 -25.78
N PRO A 8 12.99 -6.52 -25.93
CA PRO A 8 13.64 -7.20 -24.79
C PRO A 8 14.38 -6.26 -23.83
N GLN A 9 15.02 -5.21 -24.34
CA GLN A 9 15.73 -4.21 -23.55
C GLN A 9 14.78 -3.46 -22.59
N LYS A 10 13.56 -3.15 -23.06
CA LYS A 10 12.54 -2.47 -22.25
C LYS A 10 11.97 -3.40 -21.19
N VAL A 11 11.80 -4.68 -21.50
CA VAL A 11 11.40 -5.70 -20.51
C VAL A 11 12.44 -5.83 -19.40
N ARG A 12 13.73 -5.87 -19.76
CA ARG A 12 14.83 -5.91 -18.78
C ARG A 12 14.85 -4.65 -17.91
N ALA A 13 14.70 -3.46 -18.50
CA ALA A 13 14.64 -2.21 -17.74
C ALA A 13 13.46 -2.17 -16.75
N MET A 14 12.28 -2.63 -17.17
CA MET A 14 11.08 -2.72 -16.32
C MET A 14 11.22 -3.71 -15.13
N LEU A 15 12.21 -4.59 -15.15
CA LEU A 15 12.53 -5.52 -14.05
C LEU A 15 13.70 -5.03 -13.19
N THR A 16 14.26 -3.87 -13.51
CA THR A 16 15.31 -3.21 -12.71
C THR A 16 14.69 -2.19 -11.76
N GLU A 17 13.58 -1.55 -12.15
CA GLU A 17 12.79 -0.65 -11.32
C GLU A 17 11.52 -1.38 -10.86
N PRO A 18 11.39 -1.75 -9.57
CA PRO A 18 10.22 -2.48 -9.08
C PRO A 18 8.96 -1.61 -9.19
N ASP A 19 8.07 -1.98 -10.12
CA ASP A 19 6.73 -1.39 -10.27
C ASP A 19 5.69 -2.49 -10.57
N HIS A 20 4.44 -2.13 -10.89
CA HIS A 20 3.34 -3.02 -11.28
C HIS A 20 3.70 -4.07 -12.34
N ALA A 21 4.68 -3.77 -13.20
CA ALA A 21 5.22 -4.73 -14.17
C ALA A 21 5.80 -6.00 -13.51
N THR A 22 6.37 -5.87 -12.31
CA THR A 22 6.92 -7.00 -11.54
C THR A 22 5.87 -8.07 -11.30
N ALA A 23 4.63 -7.68 -10.97
CA ALA A 23 3.51 -8.61 -10.78
C ALA A 23 3.19 -9.39 -12.05
N MET A 24 3.19 -8.71 -13.21
CA MET A 24 2.90 -9.34 -14.50
C MET A 24 3.91 -10.44 -14.84
N PHE A 25 5.21 -10.19 -14.60
CA PHE A 25 6.24 -11.19 -14.88
C PHE A 25 6.33 -12.29 -13.81
N ALA A 26 6.09 -11.95 -12.54
CA ALA A 26 6.14 -12.91 -11.44
C ALA A 26 5.00 -13.94 -11.52
N GLN A 27 3.78 -13.47 -11.81
CA GLN A 27 2.57 -14.28 -11.88
C GLN A 27 2.26 -14.79 -13.29
N GLY A 28 2.84 -14.16 -14.31
CA GLY A 28 2.66 -14.56 -15.70
C GLY A 28 3.34 -15.88 -16.01
N GLN A 29 2.78 -16.59 -16.99
CA GLN A 29 3.37 -17.79 -17.55
C GLN A 29 3.71 -17.54 -19.02
N ALA A 30 4.93 -17.88 -19.42
CA ALA A 30 5.31 -17.84 -20.83
C ALA A 30 4.51 -18.92 -21.57
N PRO A 31 3.70 -18.56 -22.59
CA PRO A 31 2.93 -19.55 -23.35
C PRO A 31 3.83 -20.45 -24.19
N VAL A 32 5.05 -19.99 -24.51
CA VAL A 32 6.08 -20.75 -25.21
C VAL A 32 7.40 -20.59 -24.45
N PRO A 33 8.18 -21.67 -24.23
CA PRO A 33 9.50 -21.58 -23.63
C PRO A 33 10.42 -20.68 -24.44
N HIS A 34 11.08 -19.72 -23.78
CA HIS A 34 12.02 -18.81 -24.44
C HIS A 34 13.27 -18.65 -23.56
N PRO A 35 14.49 -18.86 -24.10
CA PRO A 35 15.72 -18.87 -23.31
C PRO A 35 15.96 -17.55 -22.57
N ASP A 36 15.57 -16.42 -23.19
CA ASP A 36 15.78 -15.10 -22.59
C ASP A 36 14.76 -14.72 -21.49
N LEU A 37 13.70 -15.51 -21.25
CA LEU A 37 12.65 -15.17 -20.27
C LEU A 37 12.85 -15.84 -18.91
N GLY A 38 13.63 -16.91 -18.82
CA GLY A 38 13.80 -17.67 -17.57
C GLY A 38 14.38 -16.82 -16.43
N ALA A 39 15.55 -16.22 -16.63
CA ALA A 39 16.21 -15.39 -15.62
C ALA A 39 15.39 -14.13 -15.24
N PRO A 40 14.80 -13.38 -16.20
CA PRO A 40 13.92 -12.25 -15.89
C PRO A 40 12.67 -12.63 -15.07
N VAL A 41 12.00 -13.74 -15.41
CA VAL A 41 10.82 -14.23 -14.66
C VAL A 41 11.22 -14.66 -13.25
N GLN A 42 12.34 -15.36 -13.10
CA GLN A 42 12.82 -15.75 -11.78
C GLN A 42 13.14 -14.53 -10.91
N LYS A 43 13.88 -13.55 -11.45
CA LYS A 43 14.14 -12.28 -10.76
C LYS A 43 12.84 -11.56 -10.36
N ALA A 44 11.84 -11.55 -11.24
CA ALA A 44 10.53 -10.95 -10.92
C ALA A 44 9.84 -11.66 -9.76
N ARG A 45 9.91 -13.00 -9.70
CA ARG A 45 9.36 -13.81 -8.60
C ARG A 45 10.08 -13.55 -7.29
N ASP A 46 11.40 -13.44 -7.32
CA ASP A 46 12.20 -13.15 -6.14
C ASP A 46 11.83 -11.78 -5.56
N VAL A 47 11.75 -10.75 -6.42
CA VAL A 47 11.29 -9.39 -6.02
C VAL A 47 9.84 -9.41 -5.55
N TRP A 48 8.95 -10.12 -6.24
CA TRP A 48 7.55 -10.22 -5.86
C TRP A 48 7.36 -10.84 -4.47
N THR A 49 8.11 -11.90 -4.18
CA THR A 49 8.08 -12.61 -2.89
C THR A 49 8.70 -11.77 -1.77
N GLY A 50 9.75 -11.01 -2.07
CA GLY A 50 10.38 -10.09 -1.12
C GLY A 50 9.53 -8.86 -0.79
N GLY A 51 8.60 -8.48 -1.67
CA GLY A 51 7.81 -7.25 -1.53
C GLY A 51 8.56 -6.02 -2.08
N PRO A 52 7.85 -4.90 -2.31
CA PRO A 52 8.52 -3.65 -2.68
C PRO A 52 9.37 -3.16 -1.51
N VAL A 53 10.46 -2.46 -1.83
CA VAL A 53 11.29 -1.80 -0.82
C VAL A 53 10.41 -0.82 -0.03
N PRO A 54 10.32 -0.97 1.31
CA PRO A 54 9.60 -0.01 2.14
C PRO A 54 10.14 1.40 1.90
N ARG A 55 9.24 2.37 1.66
CA ARG A 55 9.65 3.77 1.53
C ARG A 55 9.47 4.47 2.86
N VAL A 56 10.51 5.18 3.28
CA VAL A 56 10.43 6.07 4.43
C VAL A 56 9.36 7.13 4.11
N PRO A 57 8.35 7.30 4.99
CA PRO A 57 7.36 8.35 4.80
C PRO A 57 8.05 9.70 4.69
N THR A 58 7.57 10.58 3.81
CA THR A 58 8.08 11.95 3.77
C THR A 58 7.77 12.64 5.11
N PRO A 59 8.54 13.67 5.52
CA PRO A 59 8.22 14.46 6.70
C PRO A 59 6.80 15.06 6.68
N ALA A 60 6.20 15.21 5.49
CA ALA A 60 4.83 15.67 5.31
C ALA A 60 3.76 14.60 5.60
N ALA A 61 4.09 13.31 5.56
CA ALA A 61 3.11 12.23 5.70
C ALA A 61 2.37 12.25 7.05
N PRO A 62 3.02 12.45 8.21
CA PRO A 62 2.31 12.62 9.47
C PRO A 62 1.35 13.81 9.48
N HIS A 63 1.71 14.93 8.85
CA HIS A 63 0.87 16.12 8.77
C HIS A 63 -0.40 15.86 7.95
N LEU A 64 -0.26 15.21 6.78
CA LEU A 64 -1.40 14.82 5.96
C LEU A 64 -2.38 13.92 6.74
N LEU A 65 -1.87 12.97 7.54
CA LEU A 65 -2.73 12.12 8.37
C LEU A 65 -3.51 12.90 9.44
N VAL A 66 -2.87 13.92 10.02
CA VAL A 66 -3.51 14.81 11.00
C VAL A 66 -4.58 15.66 10.33
N ASP A 67 -4.29 16.20 9.15
CA ASP A 67 -5.23 17.03 8.37
C ASP A 67 -6.48 16.23 8.00
N GLU A 68 -6.33 14.98 7.53
CA GLU A 68 -7.47 14.09 7.24
C GLU A 68 -8.38 13.87 8.45
N VAL A 69 -7.79 13.69 9.64
CA VAL A 69 -8.55 13.52 10.88
C VAL A 69 -9.20 14.83 11.32
N ALA A 70 -8.54 15.97 11.11
CA ALA A 70 -9.07 17.28 11.42
C ALA A 70 -10.25 17.64 10.50
N GLU A 71 -10.12 17.42 9.19
CA GLU A 71 -11.19 17.58 8.20
C GLU A 71 -12.37 16.67 8.53
N ALA A 72 -12.13 15.39 8.80
CA ALA A 72 -13.18 14.45 9.20
C ALA A 72 -13.92 14.86 10.47
N ARG A 73 -13.28 15.62 11.38
CA ARG A 73 -13.91 16.18 12.58
C ARG A 73 -14.71 17.45 12.33
N ALA A 74 -14.24 18.29 11.42
CA ALA A 74 -14.90 19.55 11.09
C ALA A 74 -16.23 19.33 10.34
N MET A 75 -16.38 18.18 9.69
CA MET A 75 -17.58 17.85 8.93
C MET A 75 -18.73 17.36 9.82
N GLN A 76 -19.87 18.06 9.78
CA GLN A 76 -21.12 17.55 10.33
C GLN A 76 -21.68 16.46 9.42
N GLY A 77 -21.52 15.20 9.82
CA GLY A 77 -22.02 14.06 9.04
C GLY A 77 -21.04 13.60 7.96
N LEU A 78 -20.00 12.85 8.36
CA LEU A 78 -19.01 12.31 7.43
C LEU A 78 -19.65 11.39 6.37
N HIS A 79 -19.67 11.84 5.12
CA HIS A 79 -20.29 11.12 4.02
C HIS A 79 -19.43 9.89 3.63
N PRO A 80 -20.03 8.73 3.24
CA PRO A 80 -19.28 7.53 2.84
C PRO A 80 -18.19 7.77 1.80
N TYR A 81 -18.43 8.68 0.86
CA TYR A 81 -17.45 9.03 -0.17
C TYR A 81 -16.18 9.68 0.42
N GLN A 82 -16.34 10.55 1.42
CA GLN A 82 -15.22 11.20 2.10
C GLN A 82 -14.42 10.17 2.91
N VAL A 83 -15.12 9.23 3.56
CA VAL A 83 -14.47 8.08 4.20
C VAL A 83 -13.62 7.31 3.20
N ALA A 84 -14.17 6.99 2.01
CA ALA A 84 -13.44 6.24 1.00
C ALA A 84 -12.16 6.95 0.51
N LEU A 85 -12.21 8.28 0.33
CA LEU A 85 -11.04 9.07 -0.06
C LEU A 85 -9.96 9.07 1.02
N ALA A 86 -10.35 9.36 2.27
CA ALA A 86 -9.43 9.38 3.40
C ALA A 86 -8.80 8.00 3.65
N VAL A 87 -9.63 6.95 3.66
CA VAL A 87 -9.19 5.55 3.74
C VAL A 87 -8.21 5.21 2.62
N GLY A 88 -8.46 5.66 1.38
CA GLY A 88 -7.58 5.36 0.26
C GLY A 88 -6.16 5.91 0.45
N ARG A 89 -6.04 7.13 0.98
CA ARG A 89 -4.74 7.71 1.34
C ARG A 89 -4.10 6.96 2.51
N LEU A 90 -4.87 6.67 3.55
CA LEU A 90 -4.42 5.93 4.74
C LEU A 90 -3.85 4.55 4.39
N VAL A 91 -4.59 3.76 3.63
CA VAL A 91 -4.20 2.41 3.24
C VAL A 91 -2.96 2.44 2.33
N ARG A 92 -2.90 3.36 1.36
CA ARG A 92 -1.70 3.49 0.50
C ARG A 92 -0.44 3.82 1.26
N THR A 93 -0.55 4.73 2.24
CA THR A 93 0.56 5.04 3.14
C THR A 93 1.00 3.80 3.91
N LEU A 94 0.06 3.02 4.46
CA LEU A 94 0.37 1.78 5.16
C LEU A 94 1.14 0.79 4.28
N TYR A 95 0.63 0.49 3.08
CA TYR A 95 1.28 -0.44 2.15
C TYR A 95 2.69 0.01 1.77
N THR A 96 2.85 1.31 1.53
CA THR A 96 4.15 1.91 1.19
C THR A 96 5.15 1.79 2.34
N THR A 97 4.73 2.13 3.56
CA THR A 97 5.59 2.07 4.76
C THR A 97 5.93 0.64 5.15
N ARG A 98 5.04 -0.32 4.88
CA ARG A 98 5.26 -1.74 5.18
C ARG A 98 6.01 -2.49 4.07
N GLY A 99 6.21 -1.88 2.90
CA GLY A 99 6.78 -2.58 1.76
C GLY A 99 5.87 -3.70 1.26
N TRP A 100 4.57 -3.43 1.13
CA TRP A 100 3.60 -4.37 0.57
C TRP A 100 3.16 -3.93 -0.82
N TRP A 101 2.93 -4.90 -1.71
CA TRP A 101 2.33 -4.63 -3.01
C TRP A 101 0.91 -4.11 -2.86
N GLU A 102 0.60 -2.95 -3.44
CA GLU A 102 -0.74 -2.41 -3.42
C GLU A 102 -1.71 -3.39 -4.11
N VAL A 103 -2.80 -3.72 -3.42
CA VAL A 103 -3.91 -4.48 -3.99
C VAL A 103 -5.06 -3.54 -4.33
N LYS A 104 -5.95 -3.99 -5.21
CA LYS A 104 -7.13 -3.20 -5.60
C LYS A 104 -8.03 -2.91 -4.38
N PRO A 105 -8.73 -1.75 -4.33
CA PRO A 105 -9.49 -1.34 -3.14
C PRO A 105 -10.48 -2.37 -2.60
N TRP A 106 -11.18 -3.09 -3.48
CA TRP A 106 -12.13 -4.14 -3.09
C TRP A 106 -11.48 -5.37 -2.44
N HIS A 107 -10.16 -5.50 -2.50
CA HIS A 107 -9.41 -6.55 -1.82
C HIS A 107 -8.75 -6.10 -0.51
N TRP A 108 -8.78 -4.79 -0.17
CA TRP A 108 -8.09 -4.27 1.02
C TRP A 108 -8.55 -4.96 2.30
N LEU A 109 -9.86 -5.10 2.52
CA LEU A 109 -10.37 -5.74 3.75
C LEU A 109 -9.85 -7.16 3.92
N ARG A 110 -9.83 -7.96 2.85
CA ARG A 110 -9.34 -9.35 2.89
C ARG A 110 -7.83 -9.42 3.12
N ASP A 111 -7.05 -8.61 2.40
CA ASP A 111 -5.60 -8.62 2.52
C ASP A 111 -5.14 -8.08 3.88
N LEU A 112 -5.76 -6.99 4.36
CA LEU A 112 -5.48 -6.44 5.69
C LEU A 112 -5.94 -7.36 6.81
N ALA A 113 -7.04 -8.11 6.66
CA ALA A 113 -7.44 -9.08 7.69
C ALA A 113 -6.39 -10.19 7.90
N ALA A 114 -5.62 -10.52 6.86
CA ALA A 114 -4.54 -11.50 6.94
C ALA A 114 -3.23 -10.93 7.50
N ARG A 115 -3.00 -9.62 7.36
CA ARG A 115 -1.72 -8.95 7.73
C ARG A 115 -1.79 -8.16 9.03
N GLU A 116 -2.84 -7.35 9.17
CA GLU A 116 -3.07 -6.42 10.29
C GLU A 116 -4.56 -6.37 10.64
N LEU A 117 -4.99 -7.32 11.46
CA LEU A 117 -6.39 -7.48 11.85
C LEU A 117 -7.01 -6.21 12.46
N GLN A 118 -6.24 -5.46 13.24
CA GLN A 118 -6.72 -4.22 13.85
C GLN A 118 -7.04 -3.15 12.79
N VAL A 119 -6.17 -2.97 11.80
CA VAL A 119 -6.40 -2.04 10.68
C VAL A 119 -7.62 -2.48 9.88
N ALA A 120 -7.77 -3.78 9.61
CA ALA A 120 -8.93 -4.32 8.93
C ALA A 120 -10.25 -4.04 9.67
N ARG A 121 -10.26 -4.15 11.00
CA ARG A 121 -11.43 -3.82 11.83
C ARG A 121 -11.79 -2.34 11.78
N HIS A 122 -10.79 -1.45 11.85
CA HIS A 122 -11.02 -0.01 11.72
C HIS A 122 -11.56 0.36 10.33
N LEU A 123 -11.00 -0.25 9.29
CA LEU A 123 -11.44 -0.10 7.91
C LEU A 123 -12.89 -0.58 7.71
N GLU A 124 -13.22 -1.76 8.22
CA GLU A 124 -14.57 -2.32 8.15
C GLU A 124 -15.58 -1.42 8.87
N THR A 125 -15.25 -0.95 10.08
CA THR A 125 -16.10 -0.05 10.85
C THR A 125 -16.32 1.27 10.10
N ALA A 126 -15.28 1.83 9.49
CA ALA A 126 -15.37 3.08 8.74
C ALA A 126 -16.33 2.96 7.54
N PHE A 127 -16.38 1.82 6.87
CA PHE A 127 -17.30 1.61 5.73
C PHE A 127 -18.71 1.19 6.13
N ARG A 128 -18.86 0.40 7.20
CA ARG A 128 -20.14 -0.23 7.56
C ARG A 128 -20.95 0.54 8.61
N ALA A 129 -20.33 1.47 9.33
CA ALA A 129 -21.04 2.23 10.35
C ALA A 129 -22.18 3.07 9.74
N GLY A 130 -23.39 2.89 10.29
CA GLY A 130 -24.58 3.63 9.88
C GLY A 130 -24.61 5.07 10.41
N ASP A 131 -23.89 5.33 11.50
CA ASP A 131 -23.76 6.65 12.12
C ASP A 131 -22.47 7.37 11.64
N ALA A 132 -22.56 8.69 11.48
CA ALA A 132 -21.42 9.53 11.10
C ALA A 132 -20.34 9.59 12.19
N GLY A 133 -20.73 9.64 13.47
CA GLY A 133 -19.79 9.67 14.59
C GLY A 133 -18.95 8.39 14.66
N GLN A 134 -19.58 7.24 14.44
CA GLN A 134 -18.88 5.95 14.35
C GLN A 134 -17.89 5.89 13.18
N ARG A 135 -18.26 6.39 12.00
CA ARG A 135 -17.35 6.47 10.84
C ARG A 135 -16.14 7.34 11.13
N GLN A 136 -16.36 8.49 11.74
CA GLN A 136 -15.31 9.43 12.13
C GLN A 136 -14.40 8.84 13.22
N ALA A 137 -14.97 8.15 14.21
CA ALA A 137 -14.20 7.47 15.25
C ALA A 137 -13.31 6.36 14.66
N ALA A 138 -13.85 5.58 13.72
CA ALA A 138 -13.12 4.53 13.03
C ALA A 138 -11.98 5.09 12.17
N LEU A 139 -12.22 6.18 11.42
CA LEU A 139 -11.19 6.86 10.63
C LEU A 139 -10.07 7.42 11.53
N LYS A 140 -10.43 8.03 12.66
CA LYS A 140 -9.48 8.50 13.66
C LYS A 140 -8.64 7.35 14.25
N ALA A 141 -9.27 6.21 14.53
CA ALA A 141 -8.56 5.04 15.03
C ALA A 141 -7.57 4.50 13.99
N LEU A 142 -7.99 4.40 12.73
CA LEU A 142 -7.15 4.02 11.60
C LEU A 142 -5.94 4.95 11.46
N ALA A 143 -6.17 6.27 11.42
CA ALA A 143 -5.11 7.25 11.31
C ALA A 143 -4.13 7.22 12.50
N ARG A 144 -4.61 6.95 13.71
CA ARG A 144 -3.75 6.80 14.89
C ARG A 144 -2.84 5.59 14.78
N THR A 145 -3.38 4.43 14.39
CA THR A 145 -2.58 3.21 14.17
C THR A 145 -1.49 3.47 13.12
N LEU A 146 -1.82 4.19 12.04
CA LEU A 146 -0.86 4.58 11.02
C LEU A 146 0.21 5.54 11.56
N LEU A 147 -0.16 6.57 12.32
CA LEU A 147 0.79 7.49 12.95
C LEU A 147 1.79 6.75 13.85
N ASP A 148 1.34 5.76 14.61
CA ASP A 148 2.22 4.94 15.44
C ASP A 148 3.21 4.12 14.57
N VAL A 149 2.75 3.58 13.43
CA VAL A 149 3.62 2.91 12.44
C VAL A 149 4.66 3.88 11.85
N LEU A 150 4.28 5.12 11.51
CA LEU A 150 5.23 6.11 10.97
C LEU A 150 6.31 6.48 12.02
N LYS A 151 5.91 6.70 13.28
CA LYS A 151 6.83 7.00 14.39
C LYS A 151 7.78 5.85 14.71
N CYS A 152 7.33 4.59 14.57
CA CYS A 152 8.22 3.44 14.66
C CYS A 152 9.24 3.39 13.51
N GLY A 153 8.86 3.82 12.30
CA GLY A 153 9.75 3.88 11.13
C GLY A 153 10.87 4.93 11.27
N GLU A 154 10.59 6.07 11.89
CA GLU A 154 11.61 7.10 12.21
C GLU A 154 12.69 6.55 13.15
N ASN A 155 12.29 5.77 14.16
CA ASN A 155 13.23 5.18 15.12
C ASN A 155 13.98 3.94 14.60
N ALA A 156 13.48 3.29 13.55
CA ALA A 156 14.17 2.17 12.90
C ALA A 156 15.29 2.64 11.96
N SER A 157 15.31 3.92 11.60
CA SER A 157 16.41 4.54 10.86
C SER A 157 17.47 5.05 11.84
N LEU A 158 18.33 4.16 12.32
CA LEU A 158 19.78 4.35 12.54
C LEU A 158 20.37 3.18 13.36
N PRO A 159 20.99 2.20 12.68
CA PRO A 159 22.26 1.66 13.16
C PRO A 159 23.30 1.84 12.05
N GLY A 160 24.18 2.84 12.21
CA GLY A 160 25.35 3.01 11.36
C GLY A 160 25.50 4.39 10.72
N ALA A 161 25.57 5.44 11.53
CA ALA A 161 26.26 6.67 11.13
C ALA A 161 27.31 6.99 12.21
N THR A 162 28.38 6.20 12.21
CA THR A 162 29.64 6.60 12.81
C THR A 162 30.45 7.27 11.70
N LEU A 163 30.61 8.58 11.80
CA LEU A 163 31.76 9.30 11.24
C LEU A 163 32.59 9.81 12.41
#